data_AF-A0A7J7DMQ7-F1
#
_entry.id   AF-A0A7J7DMQ7-F1
#
_cell.length_a   1.000
_cell.length_b   1.000
_cell.length_c   1.000
_cell.angle_alpha   90.00
_cell.angle_beta   90.00
_cell.angle_gamma   90.00
#
_symmetry.space_group_name_H-M   'P 1'
#
loop_
_entity.id
_entity.type
_entity.pdbx_description
1 polymer ?
#
loop_
_entity_poly.entity_id
_entity_poly.type
_entity_poly.pdbx_seq_one_letter_code
_entity_poly.pdbx_strand_id
1 'polypeptide(L)'
;MAEAAYQSSTSPPSSSVAATSSSNAPPSSQVREEEDGQNHDSDQQNQFREPEMEQQQHIGGIHRGSFWTFDDRSNVIMDDTWSCIAVVLTFWFFVSMTVILGVYGSMSLRFGPNSSILIRPSPIFVQSIKVEELGETKPGLILYGLYRSPPLDVVSMWSETTNASVPADSHKELIYFLNEGSQINISYSVKSDSSFIYLIIAQGNEGLAQWLEDPTYPNSTLSWNVIHGSGIIKQNIWRSSSYYVALGNLNSEVVEVQMNLSVLALLYNTSEAYSKCMFRHGVCSLSVLFSQGNAIVLNSPGGGKGSTSDEWNVKVSYGPRWFSYIIGTGEHCSSFLLTLLELVTSAYKLYLHSSSGCRWTNCAHVGGLQLLEQV
;
A
#
# COMPACT_ATOMS: atom_id res chain seq x y z
N MET A 1 59.61 -25.62 -4.04
CA MET A 1 60.97 -25.08 -4.19
C MET A 1 61.07 -24.52 -5.60
N ALA A 2 61.37 -23.23 -5.68
CA ALA A 2 61.28 -22.41 -6.87
C ALA A 2 62.66 -21.90 -7.28
N GLU A 3 62.88 -21.79 -8.59
CA GLU A 3 63.86 -20.96 -9.31
C GLU A 3 63.37 -20.97 -10.78
N ALA A 4 63.42 -19.95 -11.60
CA ALA A 4 63.94 -18.58 -11.51
C ALA A 4 63.19 -17.74 -12.56
N ALA A 5 63.17 -16.41 -12.41
CA ALA A 5 62.80 -15.50 -13.49
C ALA A 5 63.83 -14.36 -13.53
N TYR A 6 64.33 -14.07 -14.73
CA TYR A 6 65.27 -12.99 -15.02
C TYR A 6 64.74 -12.18 -16.22
N GLN A 7 64.57 -10.87 -15.97
CA GLN A 7 64.73 -9.70 -16.87
C GLN A 7 63.94 -9.62 -18.19
N SER A 8 63.63 -8.47 -18.79
CA SER A 8 63.56 -7.01 -18.49
C SER A 8 63.61 -6.34 -19.88
N SER A 9 62.77 -5.33 -20.17
CA SER A 9 63.12 -4.07 -20.89
C SER A 9 61.90 -3.35 -21.50
N THR A 10 61.52 -2.14 -21.03
CA THR A 10 61.86 -0.75 -21.50
C THR A 10 61.01 -0.31 -22.74
N SER A 11 59.83 0.34 -22.63
CA SER A 11 59.49 1.80 -22.49
C SER A 11 59.73 2.67 -23.76
N PRO A 12 59.27 3.95 -23.92
CA PRO A 12 58.07 4.76 -23.53
C PRO A 12 57.59 5.61 -24.78
N PRO A 13 57.13 6.90 -24.76
CA PRO A 13 56.43 7.78 -23.78
C PRO A 13 55.18 8.57 -24.35
N SER A 14 54.55 9.39 -23.48
CA SER A 14 53.87 10.70 -23.73
C SER A 14 52.56 10.73 -24.56
N SER A 15 51.54 11.58 -24.35
CA SER A 15 51.24 12.71 -23.44
C SER A 15 49.82 13.23 -23.76
N SER A 16 49.07 13.74 -22.75
CA SER A 16 48.09 14.86 -22.77
C SER A 16 47.02 14.92 -23.89
N VAL A 17 45.74 15.18 -23.64
CA VAL A 17 45.17 16.49 -23.24
C VAL A 17 43.72 16.29 -22.75
N ALA A 18 43.35 17.05 -21.71
CA ALA A 18 41.99 17.26 -21.23
C ALA A 18 41.49 18.67 -21.59
N ALA A 19 40.16 18.85 -21.52
CA ALA A 19 39.38 20.10 -21.41
C ALA A 19 39.14 20.90 -22.72
N THR A 20 37.98 21.53 -22.97
CA THR A 20 37.05 22.19 -22.04
C THR A 20 35.66 22.42 -22.68
N SER A 21 34.61 22.20 -21.88
CA SER A 21 33.31 22.89 -21.72
C SER A 21 32.62 23.70 -22.85
N SER A 22 31.31 23.43 -23.03
CA SER A 22 30.28 24.49 -23.02
C SER A 22 28.92 23.95 -22.57
N SER A 23 28.38 24.61 -21.55
CA SER A 23 27.04 24.55 -20.97
C SER A 23 25.89 24.74 -21.98
N ASN A 24 24.72 24.15 -21.70
CA ASN A 24 23.41 24.85 -21.81
C ASN A 24 22.27 24.02 -21.18
N ALA A 25 21.50 24.68 -20.31
CA ALA A 25 20.23 24.23 -19.76
C ALA A 25 19.06 24.62 -20.69
N PRO A 26 17.93 23.89 -20.70
CA PRO A 26 16.75 24.28 -21.49
C PRO A 26 15.72 25.08 -20.67
N PRO A 27 15.00 26.05 -21.29
CA PRO A 27 13.95 26.83 -20.65
C PRO A 27 12.54 26.25 -20.89
N SER A 28 11.61 26.67 -20.02
CA SER A 28 10.17 26.49 -20.09
C SER A 28 9.48 27.46 -21.08
N SER A 29 8.46 26.99 -21.80
CA SER A 29 7.46 27.82 -22.52
C SER A 29 6.13 27.04 -22.59
N GLN A 30 5.08 27.40 -21.85
CA GLN A 30 4.02 28.38 -22.19
C GLN A 30 3.31 28.21 -23.55
N VAL A 31 2.11 27.61 -23.45
CA VAL A 31 0.80 27.91 -24.06
C VAL A 31 0.76 28.94 -25.21
N ARG A 32 0.13 28.54 -26.32
CA ARG A 32 -0.48 29.44 -27.30
C ARG A 32 -1.75 28.81 -27.90
N GLU A 33 -2.82 29.60 -27.92
CA GLU A 33 -4.13 29.33 -28.51
C GLU A 33 -4.08 29.34 -30.05
N GLU A 34 -4.95 28.55 -30.68
CA GLU A 34 -5.44 28.76 -32.04
C GLU A 34 -6.97 28.58 -32.03
N GLU A 35 -7.70 29.68 -32.23
CA GLU A 35 -9.09 29.71 -32.68
C GLU A 35 -9.13 29.38 -34.17
N ASP A 36 -10.06 28.53 -34.59
CA ASP A 36 -10.64 28.63 -35.93
C ASP A 36 -12.14 28.29 -35.83
N GLY A 37 -12.97 29.18 -36.38
CA GLY A 37 -14.42 29.07 -36.32
C GLY A 37 -15.02 29.03 -37.71
N GLN A 38 -16.12 28.30 -37.88
CA GLN A 38 -17.26 28.76 -38.70
C GLN A 38 -18.50 27.86 -38.58
N ASN A 39 -19.64 28.56 -38.56
CA ASN A 39 -21.03 28.12 -38.44
C ASN A 39 -21.53 27.19 -39.56
N HIS A 40 -22.51 26.33 -39.25
CA HIS A 40 -23.84 26.42 -39.88
C HIS A 40 -24.91 25.56 -39.18
N ASP A 41 -26.06 26.19 -38.95
CA ASP A 41 -27.38 25.66 -38.57
C ASP A 41 -27.90 24.51 -39.44
N SER A 42 -28.80 23.67 -38.88
CA SER A 42 -30.19 23.45 -39.38
C SER A 42 -30.97 22.38 -38.59
N ASP A 43 -31.99 22.84 -37.85
CA ASP A 43 -33.40 22.41 -37.77
C ASP A 43 -33.87 20.94 -37.57
N GLN A 44 -34.70 20.76 -36.52
CA GLN A 44 -36.10 20.22 -36.49
C GLN A 44 -36.48 19.85 -35.03
N GLN A 45 -37.67 20.03 -34.43
CA GLN A 45 -38.97 20.63 -34.78
C GLN A 45 -39.92 20.52 -33.54
N ASN A 46 -40.68 21.58 -33.24
CA ASN A 46 -42.01 21.68 -32.56
C ASN A 46 -42.22 21.31 -31.06
N GLN A 47 -42.63 22.28 -30.19
CA GLN A 47 -44.01 22.81 -29.89
C GLN A 47 -44.84 21.85 -29.00
N PHE A 48 -45.40 22.15 -27.82
CA PHE A 48 -46.23 23.26 -27.27
C PHE A 48 -46.26 23.06 -25.71
N ARG A 49 -46.33 24.05 -24.79
CA ARG A 49 -47.52 24.86 -24.44
C ARG A 49 -47.23 25.82 -23.24
N GLU A 50 -47.56 27.11 -23.40
CA GLU A 50 -47.79 28.16 -22.36
C GLU A 50 -49.31 28.25 -22.00
N PRO A 51 -49.86 29.16 -21.13
CA PRO A 51 -49.37 30.44 -20.52
C PRO A 51 -49.59 30.57 -18.98
N GLU A 52 -48.85 31.37 -18.19
CA GLU A 52 -48.79 32.85 -17.96
C GLU A 52 -49.90 33.45 -17.05
N MET A 53 -49.50 34.15 -15.97
CA MET A 53 -49.93 35.52 -15.54
C MET A 53 -49.52 35.79 -14.07
N GLU A 54 -48.60 36.75 -13.84
CA GLU A 54 -48.85 38.12 -13.29
C GLU A 54 -48.97 38.16 -11.75
N GLN A 55 -48.65 39.21 -11.00
CA GLN A 55 -47.87 40.44 -11.12
C GLN A 55 -47.90 41.04 -9.70
N GLN A 56 -46.80 41.62 -9.24
CA GLN A 56 -46.77 42.40 -7.99
C GLN A 56 -47.74 43.58 -8.03
N GLN A 57 -48.51 43.79 -6.95
CA GLN A 57 -49.06 45.10 -6.62
C GLN A 57 -49.14 45.38 -5.11
N HIS A 58 -48.76 46.62 -4.78
CA HIS A 58 -48.52 47.23 -3.47
C HIS A 58 -49.80 47.64 -2.68
N ILE A 59 -49.69 47.76 -1.34
CA ILE A 59 -49.96 48.95 -0.48
C ILE A 59 -50.46 48.58 0.94
N GLY A 60 -49.68 49.00 1.96
CA GLY A 60 -50.16 49.74 3.14
C GLY A 60 -50.84 49.03 4.33
N GLY A 61 -50.15 49.01 5.49
CA GLY A 61 -50.78 49.45 6.74
C GLY A 61 -50.83 48.50 7.96
N ILE A 62 -50.05 48.89 8.99
CA ILE A 62 -50.36 48.87 10.44
C ILE A 62 -49.98 47.62 11.28
N HIS A 63 -49.27 47.95 12.37
CA HIS A 63 -48.70 47.12 13.42
C HIS A 63 -49.66 46.15 14.11
N ARG A 64 -49.15 44.94 14.40
CA ARG A 64 -49.38 44.28 15.69
C ARG A 64 -48.23 43.33 16.02
N GLY A 65 -47.41 43.73 17.00
CA GLY A 65 -46.34 42.90 17.52
C GLY A 65 -46.84 41.88 18.54
N SER A 66 -46.18 40.71 18.55
CA SER A 66 -45.86 39.86 19.72
C SER A 66 -45.37 38.49 19.19
N PHE A 67 -44.09 38.13 19.36
CA PHE A 67 -43.60 37.11 20.32
C PHE A 67 -44.18 35.70 20.00
N TRP A 68 -43.47 34.64 19.57
CA TRP A 68 -42.24 33.99 20.03
C TRP A 68 -41.56 33.20 18.89
N THR A 69 -40.32 33.56 18.55
CA THR A 69 -39.39 32.76 17.73
C THR A 69 -38.38 32.09 18.65
N PHE A 70 -38.73 30.93 19.23
CA PHE A 70 -37.82 30.14 20.06
C PHE A 70 -38.17 28.64 19.95
N ASP A 71 -38.21 28.11 18.73
CA ASP A 71 -38.26 26.65 18.54
C ASP A 71 -37.43 26.16 17.33
N ASP A 72 -37.03 27.05 16.42
CA ASP A 72 -36.11 26.69 15.34
C ASP A 72 -34.64 26.59 15.78
N ARG A 73 -34.25 27.32 16.82
CA ARG A 73 -32.83 27.39 17.23
C ARG A 73 -32.35 26.12 17.93
N SER A 74 -33.24 25.41 18.62
CA SER A 74 -32.95 24.14 19.29
C SER A 74 -32.78 23.00 18.28
N ASN A 75 -33.65 22.93 17.27
CA ASN A 75 -33.58 21.91 16.22
C ASN A 75 -32.33 22.07 15.35
N VAL A 76 -31.95 23.30 14.98
CA VAL A 76 -30.73 23.56 14.19
C VAL A 76 -29.45 23.21 14.95
N ILE A 77 -29.36 23.53 16.25
CA ILE A 77 -28.17 23.22 17.08
C ILE A 77 -28.02 21.70 17.28
N MET A 78 -29.14 20.98 17.41
CA MET A 78 -29.12 19.53 17.58
C MET A 78 -28.70 18.84 16.27
N ASP A 79 -29.15 19.35 15.12
CA ASP A 79 -28.77 18.84 13.79
C ASP A 79 -27.26 19.06 13.52
N ASP A 80 -26.72 20.23 13.85
CA ASP A 80 -25.28 20.52 13.74
C ASP A 80 -24.42 19.61 14.65
N THR A 81 -24.92 19.28 15.84
CA THR A 81 -24.22 18.39 16.78
C THR A 81 -24.25 16.93 16.29
N TRP A 82 -25.40 16.44 15.84
CA TRP A 82 -25.53 15.10 15.24
C TRP A 82 -24.75 14.97 13.94
N SER A 83 -24.71 16.03 13.12
CA SER A 83 -23.88 16.12 11.93
C SER A 83 -22.40 16.05 12.28
N CYS A 84 -21.94 16.80 13.29
CA CYS A 84 -20.55 16.73 13.78
C CYS A 84 -20.19 15.31 14.28
N ILE A 85 -21.08 14.67 15.04
CA ILE A 85 -20.92 13.28 15.49
C ILE A 85 -20.79 12.33 14.30
N ALA A 86 -21.70 12.46 13.33
CA ALA A 86 -21.70 11.62 12.15
C ALA A 86 -20.40 11.78 11.36
N VAL A 87 -19.89 13.00 11.21
CA VAL A 87 -18.60 13.28 10.54
C VAL A 87 -17.42 12.66 11.30
N VAL A 88 -17.35 12.79 12.63
CA VAL A 88 -16.25 12.22 13.41
C VAL A 88 -16.27 10.69 13.39
N LEU A 89 -17.44 10.07 13.56
CA LEU A 89 -17.59 8.61 13.53
C LEU A 89 -17.30 8.04 12.15
N THR A 90 -17.78 8.70 11.09
CA THR A 90 -17.50 8.27 9.72
C THR A 90 -16.01 8.38 9.42
N PHE A 91 -15.35 9.49 9.76
CA PHE A 91 -13.91 9.65 9.60
C PHE A 91 -13.13 8.55 10.34
N TRP A 92 -13.46 8.27 11.60
CA TRP A 92 -12.83 7.20 12.38
C TRP A 92 -13.05 5.80 11.79
N PHE A 93 -14.25 5.55 11.29
CA PHE A 93 -14.57 4.31 10.59
C PHE A 93 -13.72 4.18 9.33
N PHE A 94 -13.60 5.24 8.53
CA PHE A 94 -12.75 5.25 7.34
C PHE A 94 -11.28 5.01 7.69
N VAL A 95 -10.73 5.70 8.69
CA VAL A 95 -9.34 5.47 9.15
C VAL A 95 -9.15 4.01 9.57
N SER A 96 -10.08 3.45 10.34
CA SER A 96 -10.00 2.06 10.80
C SER A 96 -10.08 1.06 9.64
N MET A 97 -10.97 1.30 8.67
CA MET A 97 -11.09 0.49 7.46
C MET A 97 -9.83 0.58 6.60
N THR A 98 -9.24 1.77 6.43
CA THR A 98 -7.98 1.95 5.72
C THR A 98 -6.82 1.21 6.39
N VAL A 99 -6.76 1.17 7.73
CA VAL A 99 -5.73 0.43 8.45
C VAL A 99 -5.94 -1.08 8.31
N ILE A 100 -7.16 -1.59 8.52
CA ILE A 100 -7.43 -3.03 8.52
C ILE A 100 -7.37 -3.63 7.12
N LEU A 101 -8.02 -2.99 6.14
CA LEU A 101 -8.12 -3.51 4.78
C LEU A 101 -6.99 -3.04 3.86
N GLY A 102 -6.48 -1.84 4.09
CA GLY A 102 -5.38 -1.26 3.30
C GLY A 102 -4.02 -1.70 3.82
N VAL A 103 -3.60 -1.13 4.96
CA VAL A 103 -2.23 -1.34 5.48
C VAL A 103 -1.99 -2.80 5.90
N TYR A 104 -2.96 -3.41 6.59
CA TYR A 104 -2.89 -4.79 7.06
C TYR A 104 -3.79 -5.74 6.27
N GLY A 105 -4.04 -5.41 5.01
CA GLY A 105 -4.68 -6.32 4.07
C GLY A 105 -3.89 -7.61 3.89
N SER A 106 -4.56 -8.68 3.45
CA SER A 106 -3.86 -9.93 3.14
C SER A 106 -3.00 -9.76 1.89
N MET A 107 -1.77 -10.27 1.93
CA MET A 107 -0.86 -10.26 0.78
C MET A 107 -0.50 -11.69 0.37
N SER A 108 -0.37 -11.91 -0.94
CA SER A 108 0.16 -13.17 -1.48
C SER A 108 1.63 -12.97 -1.85
N LEU A 109 2.48 -13.85 -1.32
CA LEU A 109 3.91 -13.85 -1.57
C LEU A 109 4.30 -15.13 -2.31
N ARG A 110 5.20 -14.99 -3.28
CA ARG A 110 5.86 -16.11 -3.97
C ARG A 110 7.33 -16.12 -3.55
N PHE A 111 7.85 -17.26 -3.12
CA PHE A 111 9.25 -17.40 -2.74
C PHE A 111 9.81 -18.69 -3.29
N GLY A 112 11.08 -18.59 -3.68
CA GLY A 112 11.87 -19.72 -4.10
C GLY A 112 12.54 -20.44 -2.91
N PRO A 113 13.42 -21.40 -3.23
CA PRO A 113 14.16 -22.16 -2.24
C PRO A 113 15.14 -21.28 -1.45
N ASN A 114 15.44 -21.68 -0.21
CA ASN A 114 16.37 -20.98 0.68
C ASN A 114 16.14 -19.46 0.72
N SER A 115 14.92 -19.06 1.06
CA SER A 115 14.55 -17.66 1.23
C SER A 115 14.11 -17.41 2.67
N SER A 116 14.36 -16.20 3.16
CA SER A 116 13.89 -15.75 4.46
C SER A 116 13.34 -14.34 4.37
N ILE A 117 12.11 -14.15 4.83
CA ILE A 117 11.41 -12.87 4.77
C ILE A 117 11.15 -12.39 6.20
N LEU A 118 11.57 -11.17 6.49
CA LEU A 118 11.26 -10.49 7.74
C LEU A 118 9.98 -9.66 7.60
N ILE A 119 8.96 -10.06 8.36
CA ILE A 119 7.68 -9.37 8.47
C ILE A 119 7.67 -8.63 9.81
N ARG A 120 7.47 -7.31 9.77
CA ARG A 120 7.43 -6.43 10.94
C ARG A 120 6.05 -5.80 11.13
N PRO A 121 5.07 -6.54 11.68
CA PRO A 121 3.76 -5.95 11.98
C PRO A 121 3.87 -4.92 13.11
N SER A 122 3.00 -3.90 13.11
CA SER A 122 2.87 -3.04 14.29
C SER A 122 2.21 -3.81 15.43
N PRO A 123 2.86 -3.93 16.61
CA PRO A 123 2.28 -4.63 17.74
C PRO A 123 1.02 -3.93 18.29
N ILE A 124 0.81 -2.66 17.94
CA ILE A 124 -0.38 -1.90 18.35
C ILE A 124 -1.60 -2.36 17.54
N PHE A 125 -1.48 -2.50 16.23
CA PHE A 125 -2.64 -2.77 15.35
C PHE A 125 -2.85 -4.26 15.08
N VAL A 126 -1.80 -5.06 15.18
CA VAL A 126 -1.82 -6.48 14.84
C VAL A 126 -1.67 -7.32 16.11
N GLN A 127 -2.57 -8.30 16.25
CA GLN A 127 -2.55 -9.28 17.33
C GLN A 127 -1.93 -10.61 16.91
N SER A 128 -2.14 -11.03 15.66
CA SER A 128 -1.61 -12.28 15.13
C SER A 128 -1.28 -12.17 13.65
N ILE A 129 -0.39 -13.03 13.19
CA ILE A 129 -0.13 -13.28 11.77
C ILE A 129 -0.53 -14.72 11.48
N LYS A 130 -1.29 -14.90 10.41
CA LYS A 130 -1.62 -16.21 9.85
C LYS A 130 -1.04 -16.30 8.44
N VAL A 131 -0.27 -17.36 8.21
CA VAL A 131 0.30 -17.69 6.91
C VAL A 131 -0.32 -18.98 6.42
N GLU A 132 -0.85 -18.94 5.20
CA GLU A 132 -1.54 -20.04 4.54
C GLU A 132 -0.82 -20.33 3.22
N GLU A 133 -0.47 -21.58 3.00
CA GLU A 133 0.07 -22.06 1.73
C GLU A 133 -1.07 -22.20 0.71
N LEU A 134 -0.87 -21.63 -0.47
CA LEU A 134 -1.81 -21.65 -1.57
C LEU A 134 -1.44 -22.77 -2.55
N GLY A 135 -2.33 -23.74 -2.72
CA GLY A 135 -2.16 -24.88 -3.62
C GLY A 135 -1.88 -26.19 -2.87
N GLU A 136 -1.03 -27.03 -3.45
CA GLU A 136 -0.61 -28.28 -2.81
C GLU A 136 0.32 -27.99 -1.63
N THR A 137 0.03 -28.58 -0.49
CA THR A 137 0.82 -28.36 0.73
C THR A 137 2.20 -28.99 0.58
N LYS A 138 3.25 -28.17 0.50
CA LYS A 138 4.64 -28.62 0.44
C LYS A 138 5.26 -28.55 1.83
N PRO A 139 5.93 -29.62 2.28
CA PRO A 139 6.60 -29.59 3.56
C PRO A 139 7.79 -28.61 3.55
N GLY A 140 8.07 -28.03 4.72
CA GLY A 140 9.36 -27.38 4.99
C GLY A 140 9.32 -25.87 5.21
N LEU A 141 8.18 -25.20 5.00
CA LEU A 141 8.00 -23.83 5.46
C LEU A 141 7.97 -23.77 6.99
N ILE A 142 8.66 -22.76 7.53
CA ILE A 142 8.73 -22.54 8.97
C ILE A 142 8.57 -21.05 9.25
N LEU A 143 7.65 -20.72 10.15
CA LEU A 143 7.46 -19.38 10.68
C LEU A 143 8.08 -19.26 12.07
N TYR A 144 8.86 -18.22 12.28
CA TYR A 144 9.56 -17.93 13.53
C TYR A 144 9.05 -16.62 14.13
N GLY A 145 8.77 -16.63 15.43
CA GLY A 145 8.49 -15.42 16.21
C GLY A 145 9.73 -15.01 17.00
N LEU A 146 10.15 -13.75 16.86
CA LEU A 146 11.31 -13.18 17.53
C LEU A 146 10.96 -11.90 18.28
N TYR A 147 11.67 -11.65 19.38
CA TYR A 147 11.52 -10.42 20.17
C TYR A 147 12.07 -9.19 19.42
N ARG A 148 13.15 -9.38 18.66
CA ARG A 148 13.84 -8.32 17.93
C ARG A 148 14.09 -8.74 16.49
N SER A 149 14.36 -7.76 15.64
CA SER A 149 14.76 -8.04 14.26
C SER A 149 16.08 -8.81 14.28
N PRO A 150 16.12 -10.04 13.75
CA PRO A 150 17.35 -10.82 13.73
C PRO A 150 18.36 -10.23 12.73
N PRO A 151 19.66 -10.50 12.92
CA PRO A 151 20.67 -10.17 11.93
C PRO A 151 20.49 -11.01 10.67
N LEU A 152 20.96 -10.47 9.54
CA LEU A 152 20.99 -11.13 8.24
C LEU A 152 22.42 -11.66 7.98
N ASP A 153 22.78 -12.78 8.60
CA ASP A 153 24.16 -13.30 8.66
C ASP A 153 24.28 -14.78 8.25
N VAL A 154 23.17 -15.47 7.97
CA VAL A 154 23.19 -16.88 7.57
C VAL A 154 23.31 -16.98 6.06
N VAL A 155 24.42 -17.52 5.57
CA VAL A 155 24.65 -17.69 4.13
C VAL A 155 24.17 -19.07 3.66
N SER A 156 23.39 -19.10 2.59
CA SER A 156 22.98 -20.34 1.92
C SER A 156 23.27 -20.25 0.42
N MET A 157 23.78 -21.34 -0.15
CA MET A 157 24.07 -21.44 -1.57
C MET A 157 23.18 -22.48 -2.22
N TRP A 158 22.54 -22.11 -3.31
CA TRP A 158 21.74 -23.02 -4.11
C TRP A 158 21.88 -22.72 -5.60
N SER A 159 21.60 -23.73 -6.41
CA SER A 159 21.66 -23.60 -7.86
C SER A 159 20.51 -24.36 -8.51
N GLU A 160 19.92 -23.77 -9.54
CA GLU A 160 18.85 -24.34 -10.33
C GLU A 160 19.23 -24.29 -11.81
N THR A 161 19.00 -25.38 -12.55
CA THR A 161 19.22 -25.42 -14.00
C THR A 161 17.89 -25.57 -14.70
N THR A 162 17.60 -24.64 -15.61
CA THR A 162 16.33 -24.55 -16.32
C THR A 162 16.59 -24.52 -17.82
N ASN A 163 15.88 -25.37 -18.55
CA ASN A 163 15.84 -25.33 -20.00
C ASN A 163 14.58 -24.55 -20.41
N ALA A 164 14.78 -23.38 -21.00
CA ALA A 164 13.72 -22.50 -21.46
C ALA A 164 13.61 -22.55 -22.98
N SER A 165 12.44 -22.94 -23.49
CA SER A 165 12.03 -22.65 -24.86
C SER A 165 11.10 -21.45 -24.83
N VAL A 166 11.51 -20.33 -25.44
CA VAL A 166 10.80 -19.05 -25.42
C VAL A 166 10.25 -18.77 -26.83
N PRO A 167 8.92 -18.85 -27.03
CA PRO A 167 8.29 -18.54 -28.33
C PRO A 167 8.60 -17.12 -28.82
N ALA A 168 8.32 -16.88 -30.11
CA ALA A 168 8.39 -15.54 -30.70
C ALA A 168 7.51 -14.54 -29.94
N ASP A 169 7.97 -13.30 -29.80
CA ASP A 169 7.27 -12.19 -29.15
C ASP A 169 6.72 -12.53 -27.75
N SER A 170 7.48 -13.32 -26.98
CA SER A 170 7.05 -13.81 -25.66
C SER A 170 8.18 -13.77 -24.63
N HIS A 171 7.84 -14.04 -23.38
CA HIS A 171 8.82 -14.15 -22.31
C HIS A 171 8.56 -15.34 -21.39
N LYS A 172 9.59 -15.69 -20.62
CA LYS A 172 9.51 -16.60 -19.48
C LYS A 172 10.23 -15.99 -18.29
N GLU A 173 9.62 -16.08 -17.11
CA GLU A 173 10.13 -15.48 -15.89
C GLU A 173 10.16 -16.45 -14.71
N LEU A 174 11.15 -16.27 -13.84
CA LEU A 174 11.29 -16.93 -12.55
C LEU A 174 11.33 -15.87 -11.45
N ILE A 175 10.71 -16.16 -10.31
CA ILE A 175 10.51 -15.18 -9.23
C ILE A 175 11.20 -15.67 -7.95
N TYR A 176 12.11 -14.86 -7.43
CA TYR A 176 12.83 -15.18 -6.20
C TYR A 176 12.80 -14.01 -5.23
N PHE A 177 12.47 -14.26 -3.96
CA PHE A 177 12.67 -13.26 -2.91
C PHE A 177 14.10 -13.37 -2.37
N LEU A 178 14.85 -12.28 -2.48
CA LEU A 178 16.24 -12.19 -2.05
C LEU A 178 16.43 -11.01 -1.10
N ASN A 179 17.23 -11.22 -0.06
CA ASN A 179 17.60 -10.15 0.87
C ASN A 179 18.78 -9.34 0.33
N GLU A 180 18.88 -8.09 0.79
CA GLU A 180 20.06 -7.24 0.62
C GLU A 180 21.36 -7.99 0.95
N GLY A 181 22.39 -7.76 0.13
CA GLY A 181 23.69 -8.42 0.21
C GLY A 181 23.77 -9.76 -0.53
N SER A 182 22.64 -10.34 -0.94
CA SER A 182 22.63 -11.57 -1.75
C SER A 182 23.28 -11.34 -3.13
N GLN A 183 23.68 -12.42 -3.79
CA GLN A 183 24.24 -12.36 -5.15
C GLN A 183 23.61 -13.42 -6.03
N ILE A 184 23.29 -13.01 -7.26
CA ILE A 184 22.84 -13.89 -8.33
C ILE A 184 23.98 -14.05 -9.33
N ASN A 185 24.22 -15.29 -9.77
CA ASN A 185 25.13 -15.63 -10.84
C ASN A 185 24.40 -16.52 -11.85
N ILE A 186 24.31 -16.08 -13.10
CA ILE A 186 23.59 -16.78 -14.16
C ILE A 186 24.61 -17.20 -15.21
N SER A 187 24.81 -18.49 -15.40
CA SER A 187 25.46 -19.01 -16.60
C SER A 187 24.40 -19.42 -17.62
N TYR A 188 24.60 -19.04 -18.87
CA TYR A 188 23.63 -19.29 -19.94
C TYR A 188 24.31 -19.87 -21.18
N SER A 189 23.52 -20.60 -21.96
CA SER A 189 23.88 -21.07 -23.30
C SER A 189 22.65 -21.00 -24.20
N VAL A 190 22.69 -20.14 -25.21
CA VAL A 190 21.69 -20.04 -26.27
C VAL A 190 22.04 -21.07 -27.33
N LYS A 191 21.09 -21.95 -27.68
CA LYS A 191 21.36 -23.07 -28.60
C LYS A 191 21.37 -22.69 -30.07
N SER A 192 20.80 -21.53 -30.42
CA SER A 192 20.70 -21.05 -31.80
C SER A 192 21.77 -19.99 -32.04
N ASP A 193 22.72 -20.28 -32.94
CA ASP A 193 23.91 -19.43 -33.18
C ASP A 193 23.57 -18.02 -33.71
N SER A 194 22.43 -17.84 -34.36
CA SER A 194 21.97 -16.57 -34.93
C SER A 194 20.88 -15.86 -34.12
N SER A 195 20.43 -16.43 -33.01
CA SER A 195 19.36 -15.86 -32.19
C SER A 195 19.94 -15.17 -30.97
N PHE A 196 19.48 -13.94 -30.70
CA PHE A 196 19.74 -13.25 -29.44
C PHE A 196 18.49 -13.29 -28.58
N ILE A 197 18.62 -13.14 -27.27
CA ILE A 197 17.47 -13.04 -26.36
C ILE A 197 17.80 -12.05 -25.25
N TYR A 198 16.79 -11.37 -24.73
CA TYR A 198 16.96 -10.46 -23.61
C TYR A 198 16.95 -11.27 -22.32
N LEU A 199 18.00 -11.14 -21.51
CA LEU A 199 18.04 -11.65 -20.14
C LEU A 199 18.05 -10.47 -19.19
N ILE A 200 16.97 -10.34 -18.43
CA ILE A 200 16.77 -9.22 -17.51
C ILE A 200 16.60 -9.70 -16.08
N ILE A 201 17.03 -8.86 -15.15
CA ILE A 201 16.77 -9.00 -13.72
C ILE A 201 16.00 -7.76 -13.30
N ALA A 202 14.71 -7.90 -13.01
CA ALA A 202 13.85 -6.80 -12.58
C ALA A 202 13.56 -6.87 -11.08
N GLN A 203 13.55 -5.71 -10.42
CA GLN A 203 13.19 -5.61 -9.00
C GLN A 203 11.69 -5.31 -8.89
N GLY A 204 10.96 -6.18 -8.18
CA GLY A 204 9.53 -6.05 -7.96
C GLY A 204 8.70 -6.15 -9.25
N ASN A 205 7.39 -6.11 -9.09
CA ASN A 205 6.45 -6.21 -10.20
C ASN A 205 6.53 -4.99 -11.14
N GLU A 206 6.85 -3.82 -10.58
CA GLU A 206 6.96 -2.57 -11.32
C GLU A 206 8.11 -2.61 -12.34
N GLY A 207 9.28 -3.11 -11.94
CA GLY A 207 10.43 -3.22 -12.85
C GLY A 207 10.16 -4.18 -14.02
N LEU A 208 9.46 -5.29 -13.77
CA LEU A 208 9.08 -6.21 -14.84
C LEU A 208 8.02 -5.59 -15.75
N ALA A 209 6.99 -4.96 -15.19
CA ALA A 209 5.92 -4.32 -15.96
C ALA A 209 6.46 -3.23 -16.89
N GLN A 210 7.36 -2.37 -16.40
CA GLN A 210 8.00 -1.34 -17.21
C GLN A 210 8.83 -1.92 -18.36
N TRP A 211 9.54 -3.03 -18.13
CA TRP A 211 10.27 -3.72 -19.21
C TRP A 211 9.33 -4.39 -20.21
N LEU A 212 8.17 -4.91 -19.78
CA LEU A 212 7.18 -5.48 -20.70
C LEU A 212 6.52 -4.41 -21.58
N GLU A 213 6.36 -3.19 -21.08
CA GLU A 213 5.85 -2.04 -21.85
C GLU A 213 6.83 -1.59 -22.93
N ASP A 214 8.12 -1.48 -22.60
CA ASP A 214 9.19 -1.16 -23.55
C ASP A 214 10.46 -2.00 -23.29
N PRO A 215 10.56 -3.18 -23.94
CA PRO A 215 11.71 -4.09 -23.76
C PRO A 215 13.04 -3.51 -24.25
N THR A 216 12.99 -2.48 -25.08
CA THR A 216 14.16 -1.85 -25.69
C THR A 216 14.81 -0.81 -24.79
N TYR A 217 14.12 -0.38 -23.72
CA TYR A 217 14.60 0.63 -22.78
C TYR A 217 15.20 -0.01 -21.51
N PRO A 218 16.53 0.08 -21.29
CA PRO A 218 17.21 -0.71 -20.26
C PRO A 218 17.07 -0.17 -18.83
N ASN A 219 16.64 1.08 -18.63
CA ASN A 219 16.73 1.77 -17.34
C ASN A 219 15.72 1.28 -16.28
N SER A 220 14.73 0.46 -16.65
CA SER A 220 13.68 -0.04 -15.75
C SER A 220 14.10 -1.26 -14.91
N THR A 221 15.22 -1.90 -15.27
CA THR A 221 15.64 -3.18 -14.68
C THR A 221 16.97 -3.05 -13.93
N LEU A 222 17.23 -3.96 -12.99
CA LEU A 222 18.50 -4.02 -12.26
C LEU A 222 19.64 -4.51 -13.16
N SER A 223 19.33 -5.40 -14.11
CA SER A 223 20.27 -5.90 -15.11
C SER A 223 19.52 -6.10 -16.42
N TRP A 224 20.09 -5.61 -17.52
CA TRP A 224 19.56 -5.74 -18.86
C TRP A 224 20.67 -6.21 -19.79
N ASN A 225 20.54 -7.40 -20.37
CA ASN A 225 21.58 -8.00 -21.20
C ASN A 225 20.97 -8.61 -22.46
N VAL A 226 21.55 -8.28 -23.62
CA VAL A 226 21.27 -8.99 -24.88
C VAL A 226 22.26 -10.15 -24.99
N ILE A 227 21.78 -11.37 -24.78
CA ILE A 227 22.63 -12.55 -24.73
C ILE A 227 22.57 -13.34 -26.04
N HIS A 228 23.74 -13.86 -26.43
CA HIS A 228 23.95 -14.75 -27.56
C HIS A 228 25.10 -15.71 -27.20
N GLY A 229 25.11 -16.91 -27.78
CA GLY A 229 26.09 -17.95 -27.43
C GLY A 229 26.05 -18.32 -25.94
N SER A 230 27.22 -18.44 -25.31
CA SER A 230 27.35 -18.78 -23.89
C SER A 230 28.05 -17.68 -23.09
N GLY A 231 27.65 -17.48 -21.85
CA GLY A 231 28.22 -16.45 -20.99
C GLY A 231 27.81 -16.56 -19.53
N ILE A 232 28.25 -15.59 -18.73
CA ILE A 232 28.01 -15.51 -17.30
C ILE A 232 27.67 -14.07 -16.91
N ILE A 233 26.58 -13.89 -16.17
CA ILE A 233 26.14 -12.60 -15.61
C ILE A 233 26.15 -12.69 -14.10
N LYS A 234 26.75 -11.68 -13.44
CA LYS A 234 26.77 -11.54 -11.98
C LYS A 234 26.02 -10.30 -11.58
N GLN A 235 25.12 -10.44 -10.61
CA GLN A 235 24.29 -9.35 -10.10
C GLN A 235 24.27 -9.34 -8.58
N ASN A 236 24.64 -8.20 -7.99
CA ASN A 236 24.50 -7.98 -6.55
C ASN A 236 23.09 -7.46 -6.23
N ILE A 237 22.55 -7.91 -5.09
CA ILE A 237 21.25 -7.51 -4.58
C ILE A 237 21.45 -6.44 -3.51
N TRP A 238 21.03 -5.21 -3.82
CA TRP A 238 21.22 -4.06 -2.93
C TRP A 238 20.01 -3.76 -2.05
N ARG A 239 18.86 -4.39 -2.30
CA ARG A 239 17.62 -4.18 -1.55
C ARG A 239 16.90 -5.50 -1.38
N SER A 240 16.28 -5.72 -0.22
CA SER A 240 15.44 -6.91 -0.03
C SER A 240 14.14 -6.76 -0.83
N SER A 241 13.90 -7.66 -1.79
CA SER A 241 12.71 -7.61 -2.64
C SER A 241 12.48 -8.94 -3.37
N SER A 242 11.35 -9.02 -4.08
CA SER A 242 11.13 -10.04 -5.10
C SER A 242 11.85 -9.61 -6.38
N TYR A 243 12.64 -10.52 -6.93
CA TYR A 243 13.41 -10.33 -8.15
C TYR A 243 12.90 -11.27 -9.24
N TYR A 244 12.69 -10.71 -10.43
CA TYR A 244 12.26 -11.42 -11.62
C TYR A 244 13.46 -11.65 -12.51
N VAL A 245 13.81 -12.90 -12.75
CA VAL A 245 14.78 -13.30 -13.77
C VAL A 245 13.99 -13.71 -15.01
N ALA A 246 14.02 -12.89 -16.06
CA ALA A 246 13.20 -13.12 -17.24
C ALA A 246 14.03 -13.22 -18.53
N LEU A 247 13.57 -14.08 -19.42
CA LEU A 247 14.04 -14.29 -20.78
C LEU A 247 12.99 -13.75 -21.75
N GLY A 248 13.32 -12.71 -22.51
CA GLY A 248 12.44 -12.07 -23.49
C GLY A 248 12.89 -12.32 -24.92
N ASN A 249 12.02 -12.90 -25.74
CA ASN A 249 12.29 -13.17 -27.14
C ASN A 249 11.51 -12.21 -28.04
N LEU A 250 12.22 -11.31 -28.71
CA LEU A 250 11.65 -10.41 -29.75
C LEU A 250 11.97 -10.88 -31.17
N ASN A 251 12.44 -12.12 -31.34
CA ASN A 251 12.68 -12.70 -32.66
C ASN A 251 11.41 -13.39 -33.16
N SER A 252 11.34 -13.60 -34.48
CA SER A 252 10.25 -14.34 -35.13
C SER A 252 10.27 -15.85 -34.88
N GLU A 253 11.39 -16.40 -34.41
CA GLU A 253 11.57 -17.83 -34.16
C GLU A 253 11.66 -18.15 -32.67
N VAL A 254 11.38 -19.40 -32.30
CA VAL A 254 11.55 -19.88 -30.94
C VAL A 254 13.04 -19.94 -30.58
N VAL A 255 13.40 -19.45 -29.40
CA VAL A 255 14.78 -19.49 -28.90
C VAL A 255 14.86 -20.46 -27.73
N GLU A 256 15.80 -21.41 -27.81
CA GLU A 256 16.12 -22.31 -26.72
C GLU A 256 17.34 -21.84 -25.95
N VAL A 257 17.16 -21.71 -24.63
CA VAL A 257 18.20 -21.28 -23.70
C VAL A 257 18.32 -22.31 -22.58
N GLN A 258 19.54 -22.75 -22.33
CA GLN A 258 19.87 -23.44 -21.10
C GLN A 258 20.46 -22.42 -20.13
N MET A 259 19.86 -22.27 -18.97
CA MET A 259 20.36 -21.39 -17.92
C MET A 259 20.62 -22.15 -16.63
N ASN A 260 21.70 -21.82 -15.94
CA ASN A 260 21.99 -22.25 -14.59
C ASN A 260 22.12 -21.01 -13.71
N LEU A 261 21.15 -20.89 -12.81
CA LEU A 261 21.06 -19.85 -11.81
C LEU A 261 21.75 -20.37 -10.55
N SER A 262 22.77 -19.66 -10.08
CA SER A 262 23.45 -19.91 -8.81
C SER A 262 23.27 -18.69 -7.92
N VAL A 263 22.70 -18.89 -6.73
CA VAL A 263 22.38 -17.81 -5.80
C VAL A 263 23.13 -18.03 -4.50
N LEU A 264 23.81 -16.97 -4.07
CA LEU A 264 24.29 -16.78 -2.71
C LEU A 264 23.23 -15.97 -1.97
N ALA A 265 22.39 -16.65 -1.19
CA ALA A 265 21.31 -16.06 -0.44
C ALA A 265 21.76 -15.74 0.98
N LEU A 266 21.47 -14.52 1.42
CA LEU A 266 21.60 -14.11 2.82
C LEU A 266 20.27 -14.28 3.54
N LEU A 267 20.31 -14.96 4.68
CA LEU A 267 19.16 -15.36 5.46
C LEU A 267 19.21 -14.80 6.89
N TYR A 268 18.02 -14.57 7.45
CA TYR A 268 17.89 -14.12 8.84
C TYR A 268 18.25 -15.23 9.82
N ASN A 269 19.00 -14.85 10.85
CA ASN A 269 19.33 -15.74 11.96
C ASN A 269 18.09 -16.01 12.83
N THR A 270 17.62 -17.25 12.86
CA THR A 270 16.42 -17.62 13.62
C THR A 270 16.75 -18.38 14.92
N SER A 271 18.02 -18.42 15.34
CA SER A 271 18.45 -19.16 16.54
C SER A 271 17.85 -18.66 17.84
N GLU A 272 17.57 -17.35 17.95
CA GLU A 272 16.98 -16.72 19.15
C GLU A 272 15.43 -16.64 19.11
N ALA A 273 14.78 -17.40 18.23
CA ALA A 273 13.33 -17.38 18.12
C ALA A 273 12.66 -17.98 19.38
N TYR A 274 11.70 -17.25 19.96
CA TYR A 274 10.92 -17.71 21.12
C TYR A 274 9.81 -18.69 20.73
N SER A 275 9.39 -18.65 19.47
CA SER A 275 8.36 -19.52 18.93
C SER A 275 8.70 -19.96 17.52
N LYS A 276 8.38 -21.22 17.23
CA LYS A 276 8.51 -21.83 15.92
C LYS A 276 7.18 -22.49 15.58
N CYS A 277 6.68 -22.21 14.39
CA CYS A 277 5.46 -22.79 13.86
C CYS A 277 5.76 -23.43 12.51
N MET A 278 5.56 -24.75 12.45
CA MET A 278 5.67 -25.53 11.22
C MET A 278 4.28 -25.65 10.60
N PHE A 279 4.21 -25.54 9.28
CA PHE A 279 2.95 -25.57 8.54
C PHE A 279 2.34 -26.96 8.63
N ARG A 280 1.27 -27.12 9.41
CA ARG A 280 0.48 -28.35 9.49
C ARG A 280 -0.79 -28.13 8.66
N HIS A 281 -1.02 -28.96 7.64
CA HIS A 281 -2.10 -28.77 6.67
C HIS A 281 -2.05 -27.41 5.95
N GLY A 282 -0.84 -26.93 5.63
CA GLY A 282 -0.66 -25.68 4.88
C GLY A 282 -0.95 -24.39 5.65
N VAL A 283 -1.19 -24.44 6.96
CA VAL A 283 -1.51 -23.23 7.74
C VAL A 283 -0.62 -23.13 8.97
N CYS A 284 -0.20 -21.91 9.30
CA CYS A 284 0.54 -21.57 10.49
C CYS A 284 0.11 -20.20 11.02
N SER A 285 -0.04 -20.07 12.34
CA SER A 285 -0.44 -18.80 12.97
C SER A 285 0.42 -18.53 14.21
N LEU A 286 0.88 -17.28 14.35
CA LEU A 286 1.66 -16.81 15.48
C LEU A 286 1.04 -15.53 16.07
N SER A 287 1.11 -15.40 17.39
CA SER A 287 0.73 -14.17 18.08
C SER A 287 1.87 -13.15 18.08
N VAL A 288 1.52 -11.89 17.85
CA VAL A 288 2.43 -10.74 17.95
C VAL A 288 2.41 -10.24 19.39
N LEU A 289 3.57 -10.31 20.06
CA LEU A 289 3.71 -9.93 21.46
C LEU A 289 3.72 -8.41 21.60
N PHE A 290 2.79 -7.87 22.40
CA PHE A 290 2.69 -6.44 22.64
C PHE A 290 3.97 -5.93 23.33
N SER A 291 4.50 -4.79 22.86
CA SER A 291 5.70 -4.10 23.36
C SER A 291 7.05 -4.84 23.26
N GLN A 292 7.10 -6.16 23.08
CA GLN A 292 8.35 -6.93 23.16
C GLN A 292 8.70 -7.75 21.93
N GLY A 293 7.74 -8.11 21.06
CA GLY A 293 8.02 -8.97 19.89
C GLY A 293 7.22 -8.58 18.66
N ASN A 294 7.92 -8.00 17.68
CA ASN A 294 7.35 -7.53 16.43
C ASN A 294 8.14 -8.00 15.19
N ALA A 295 8.97 -9.03 15.32
CA ALA A 295 9.73 -9.59 14.21
C ALA A 295 9.26 -11.02 13.96
N ILE A 296 8.76 -11.27 12.76
CA ILE A 296 8.35 -12.60 12.31
C ILE A 296 9.16 -12.94 11.08
N VAL A 297 9.81 -14.09 11.09
CA VAL A 297 10.61 -14.56 9.97
C VAL A 297 9.96 -15.79 9.35
N LEU A 298 9.65 -15.70 8.05
CA LEU A 298 9.19 -16.84 7.25
C LEU A 298 10.36 -17.39 6.46
N ASN A 299 10.70 -18.66 6.69
CA ASN A 299 11.77 -19.36 5.99
C ASN A 299 11.21 -20.45 5.07
N SER A 300 11.71 -20.49 3.84
CA SER A 300 11.56 -21.63 2.93
C SER A 300 12.73 -22.61 3.09
N PRO A 301 12.49 -23.92 2.92
CA PRO A 301 13.55 -24.91 2.98
C PRO A 301 14.46 -24.79 1.76
N GLY A 302 15.63 -25.42 1.84
CA GLY A 302 16.52 -25.52 0.68
C GLY A 302 15.96 -26.48 -0.36
N GLY A 303 16.08 -26.10 -1.64
CA GLY A 303 15.68 -26.94 -2.76
C GLY A 303 16.46 -28.24 -2.76
N GLY A 304 15.74 -29.37 -2.79
CA GLY A 304 16.35 -30.68 -2.96
C GLY A 304 16.88 -30.81 -4.39
N LYS A 305 17.99 -31.55 -4.58
CA LYS A 305 18.42 -31.93 -5.93
C LYS A 305 17.31 -32.75 -6.61
N GLY A 306 16.59 -32.14 -7.55
CA GLY A 306 15.70 -32.84 -8.47
C GLY A 306 14.20 -32.57 -8.32
N SER A 307 13.74 -31.63 -7.49
CA SER A 307 12.34 -31.20 -7.48
C SER A 307 12.09 -30.12 -8.53
N THR A 308 11.15 -30.40 -9.43
CA THR A 308 10.62 -29.43 -10.39
C THR A 308 9.74 -28.42 -9.67
N SER A 309 10.13 -27.14 -9.69
CA SER A 309 9.39 -25.99 -9.13
C SER A 309 9.14 -26.07 -7.62
N ASP A 310 10.21 -25.83 -6.86
CA ASP A 310 10.13 -25.50 -5.42
C ASP A 310 9.75 -24.03 -5.23
N GLU A 311 8.66 -23.62 -5.88
CA GLU A 311 8.01 -22.35 -5.57
C GLU A 311 6.92 -22.57 -4.53
N TRP A 312 6.93 -21.73 -3.51
CA TRP A 312 5.87 -21.68 -2.53
C TRP A 312 5.10 -20.37 -2.71
N ASN A 313 3.79 -20.50 -2.79
CA ASN A 313 2.87 -19.38 -2.79
C ASN A 313 2.19 -19.37 -1.42
N VAL A 314 2.39 -18.33 -0.61
CA VAL A 314 1.62 -18.17 0.63
C VAL A 314 0.82 -16.89 0.64
N LYS A 315 -0.31 -16.95 1.33
CA LYS A 315 -1.09 -15.82 1.76
C LYS A 315 -0.74 -15.48 3.20
N VAL A 316 -0.26 -14.28 3.43
CA VAL A 316 -0.08 -13.71 4.77
C VAL A 316 -1.29 -12.85 5.09
N SER A 317 -1.88 -13.07 6.25
CA SER A 317 -3.03 -12.32 6.76
C SER A 317 -2.78 -11.87 8.20
N TYR A 318 -3.33 -10.71 8.55
CA TYR A 318 -3.10 -10.06 9.84
C TYR A 318 -4.40 -10.07 10.66
N GLY A 319 -4.32 -10.56 11.89
CA GLY A 319 -5.40 -10.48 12.85
C GLY A 319 -5.41 -9.11 13.55
N PRO A 320 -6.52 -8.35 13.52
CA PRO A 320 -6.58 -7.03 14.14
C PRO A 320 -6.56 -7.13 15.67
N ARG A 321 -5.84 -6.22 16.33
CA ARG A 321 -5.90 -6.02 17.78
C ARG A 321 -7.07 -5.11 18.15
N TRP A 322 -8.27 -5.67 18.25
CA TRP A 322 -9.52 -4.94 18.49
C TRP A 322 -9.43 -3.90 19.61
N PHE A 323 -8.76 -4.21 20.73
CA PHE A 323 -8.60 -3.29 21.84
C PHE A 323 -7.96 -1.95 21.42
N SER A 324 -6.99 -1.96 20.51
CA SER A 324 -6.33 -0.75 20.04
C SER A 324 -7.21 0.08 19.10
N TYR A 325 -8.03 -0.58 18.27
CA TYR A 325 -9.04 0.12 17.47
C TYR A 325 -10.14 0.71 18.36
N ILE A 326 -10.59 -0.05 19.37
CA ILE A 326 -11.62 0.39 20.33
C ILE A 326 -11.11 1.55 21.17
N ILE A 327 -9.88 1.52 21.71
CA ILE A 327 -9.31 2.66 22.46
C ILE A 327 -9.17 3.88 21.55
N GLY A 328 -8.65 3.72 20.33
CA GLY A 328 -8.53 4.83 19.39
C GLY A 328 -9.88 5.53 19.17
N THR A 329 -10.92 4.73 18.93
CA THR A 329 -12.30 5.24 18.82
C THR A 329 -12.88 5.73 20.16
N GLY A 330 -12.46 5.12 21.27
CA GLY A 330 -13.05 5.25 22.60
C GLY A 330 -12.54 6.47 23.35
N GLU A 331 -11.28 6.87 23.18
CA GLU A 331 -10.74 8.13 23.73
C GLU A 331 -11.47 9.34 23.13
N HIS A 332 -11.69 9.30 21.82
CA HIS A 332 -12.40 10.34 21.09
C HIS A 332 -13.90 10.30 21.40
N CYS A 333 -14.50 9.10 21.52
CA CYS A 333 -15.91 8.94 21.92
C CYS A 333 -16.17 9.32 23.39
N SER A 334 -15.23 9.05 24.30
CA SER A 334 -15.37 9.36 25.73
C SER A 334 -15.19 10.85 26.02
N SER A 335 -14.18 11.48 25.40
CA SER A 335 -14.03 12.95 25.43
C SER A 335 -15.29 13.62 24.88
N PHE A 336 -15.87 13.04 23.83
CA PHE A 336 -17.09 13.53 23.23
C PHE A 336 -18.34 13.37 24.14
N LEU A 337 -18.51 12.21 24.77
CA LEU A 337 -19.61 11.95 25.71
C LEU A 337 -19.56 12.89 26.92
N LEU A 338 -18.36 13.20 27.42
CA LEU A 338 -18.15 14.18 28.49
C LEU A 338 -18.57 15.58 28.07
N THR A 339 -18.14 16.05 26.88
CA THR A 339 -18.60 17.36 26.36
C THR A 339 -20.11 17.42 26.17
N LEU A 340 -20.75 16.33 25.74
CA LEU A 340 -22.20 16.26 25.60
C LEU A 340 -22.90 16.31 26.98
N LEU A 341 -22.39 15.57 27.96
CA LEU A 341 -22.94 15.55 29.32
C LEU A 341 -22.85 16.93 29.99
N GLU A 342 -21.73 17.64 29.81
CA GLU A 342 -21.57 19.01 30.31
C GLU A 342 -22.53 20.00 29.65
N LEU A 343 -22.76 19.87 28.35
CA LEU A 343 -23.74 20.68 27.62
C LEU A 343 -25.17 20.40 28.09
N VAL A 344 -25.58 19.12 28.23
CA VAL A 344 -26.91 18.75 28.73
C VAL A 344 -27.11 19.23 30.17
N THR A 345 -26.09 19.09 31.02
CA THR A 345 -26.16 19.56 32.41
C THR A 345 -26.29 21.09 32.48
N SER A 346 -25.59 21.81 31.59
CA SER A 346 -25.68 23.28 31.49
C SER A 346 -27.05 23.73 30.97
N ALA A 347 -27.59 23.05 29.96
CA ALA A 347 -28.93 23.29 29.44
C ALA A 347 -30.02 23.00 30.50
N TYR A 348 -29.88 21.91 31.25
CA TYR A 348 -30.80 21.56 32.33
C TYR A 348 -30.77 22.56 33.49
N LYS A 349 -29.59 23.06 33.86
CA LYS A 349 -29.46 24.15 34.86
C LYS A 349 -30.12 25.44 34.39
N LEU A 350 -29.96 25.81 33.11
CA LEU A 350 -30.63 26.98 32.52
C LEU A 350 -32.15 26.80 32.49
N TYR A 351 -32.63 25.59 32.18
CA TYR A 351 -34.06 25.25 32.20
C TYR A 351 -34.67 25.36 33.60
N LEU A 352 -33.98 24.84 34.63
CA LEU A 352 -34.43 24.96 36.03
C LEU A 352 -34.38 26.41 36.55
N HIS A 353 -33.39 27.20 36.14
CA HIS A 353 -33.31 28.62 36.51
C HIS A 353 -34.40 29.45 35.81
N SER A 354 -34.78 29.10 34.58
CA SER A 354 -35.93 29.70 33.89
C SER A 354 -37.26 29.31 34.51
N SER A 355 -37.40 28.09 35.03
CA SER A 355 -38.64 27.60 35.66
C SER A 355 -38.87 28.17 37.07
N SER A 356 -37.81 28.50 37.81
CA SER A 356 -37.88 29.06 39.17
C SER A 356 -38.07 30.58 39.21
N GLY A 357 -37.98 31.29 38.08
CA GLY A 357 -38.16 32.74 37.96
C GLY A 357 -39.62 33.24 37.96
N CYS A 358 -40.62 32.35 37.91
CA CYS A 358 -42.03 32.73 37.93
C CYS A 358 -42.66 32.48 39.31
N ARG A 359 -42.33 33.31 40.31
CA ARG A 359 -43.17 33.43 41.51
C ARG A 359 -43.12 34.81 42.15
N TRP A 360 -44.29 35.43 42.16
CA TRP A 360 -44.75 36.55 43.00
C TRP A 360 -43.99 37.88 42.88
N THR A 361 -44.59 38.87 42.21
CA THR A 361 -45.11 40.08 42.90
C THR A 361 -45.79 41.07 41.93
N ASN A 362 -46.97 41.51 42.36
CA ASN A 362 -47.66 42.78 42.07
C ASN A 362 -48.32 43.02 40.70
N CYS A 363 -49.67 43.03 40.71
CA CYS A 363 -50.40 44.31 40.68
C CYS A 363 -51.86 44.11 41.10
N ALA A 364 -52.16 44.50 42.35
CA ALA A 364 -53.50 44.81 42.79
C ALA A 364 -53.81 46.27 42.39
N HIS A 365 -54.90 46.52 41.67
CA HIS A 365 -55.64 47.78 41.80
C HIS A 365 -57.09 47.65 41.27
N VAL A 366 -58.01 47.71 42.23
CA VAL A 366 -59.32 48.40 42.21
C VAL A 366 -60.41 47.91 41.25
N GLY A 367 -61.48 47.39 41.86
CA GLY A 367 -62.84 47.81 41.53
C GLY A 367 -63.87 46.69 41.38
N GLY A 368 -64.79 46.58 42.35
CA GLY A 368 -66.19 46.24 42.05
C GLY A 368 -66.70 44.85 42.43
N LEU A 369 -67.29 44.79 43.63
CA LEU A 369 -68.49 44.06 44.05
C LEU A 369 -69.25 43.15 43.03
N GLN A 370 -69.53 41.90 43.44
CA GLN A 370 -70.86 41.24 43.65
C GLN A 370 -70.75 39.72 43.41
N LEU A 371 -70.80 38.89 44.45
CA LEU A 371 -72.01 38.20 44.97
C LEU A 371 -72.71 37.31 43.94
N LEU A 372 -72.54 35.98 44.03
CA LEU A 372 -73.65 35.05 44.35
C LEU A 372 -73.20 33.58 44.46
N GLU A 373 -73.85 32.92 45.41
CA GLU A 373 -73.80 31.53 45.85
C GLU A 373 -74.18 30.46 44.81
N GLN A 374 -73.65 29.26 45.05
CA GLN A 374 -74.25 27.90 44.99
C GLN A 374 -75.31 27.57 43.91
N VAL A 375 -75.15 26.43 43.23
CA VAL A 375 -75.57 25.07 43.68
C VAL A 375 -74.65 24.03 43.05
#